data_AF-A0A2V6NY47-F1
#
_entry.id   AF-A0A2V6NY47-F1
#
_cell.length_a   1.000
_cell.length_b   1.000
_cell.length_c   1.000
_cell.angle_alpha   90.00
_cell.angle_beta   90.00
_cell.angle_gamma   90.00
#
_symmetry.space_group_name_H-M   'P 1'
#
loop_
_entity.id
_entity.type
_entity.pdbx_description
1 polymer ?
#
loop_
_entity_poly.entity_id
_entity_poly.type
_entity_poly.pdbx_seq_one_letter_code
_entity_poly.pdbx_strand_id
1 'polypeptide(L)'
;MSLPLPPGSYGLPILGETLEWRRDRIGFLRRRYQRYGPIWKSATYGQREITMLGSEANAFILSTHRQHFEWGGGHEIFFDRRLFGESIFLLDGEEHLHQRAFILPAFHGRALRGYFETIRTLCGEYAERWAARGEIVATDELKQLTFEVAAKLLLGAETREQSAWLTRTFDAFGRGMTAFPRWPVPWATYGRALAARDELHDYFRGLPRISRAGVSATTRSCPT
;
A
#
# COMPACT_ATOMS: atom_id res chain seq x y z
N MET A 1 -8.42 -4.16 -39.28
CA MET A 1 -9.61 -4.81 -38.69
C MET A 1 -9.52 -4.69 -37.17
N SER A 2 -10.53 -4.17 -36.50
CA SER A 2 -10.55 -4.12 -35.03
C SER A 2 -10.92 -5.51 -34.49
N LEU A 3 -10.09 -6.03 -33.58
CA LEU A 3 -10.42 -7.26 -32.85
C LEU A 3 -11.56 -6.97 -31.85
N PRO A 4 -12.47 -7.93 -31.60
CA PRO A 4 -13.53 -7.75 -30.62
C PRO A 4 -12.95 -7.66 -29.20
N LEU A 5 -13.59 -6.87 -28.34
CA LEU A 5 -13.24 -6.84 -26.91
C LEU A 5 -13.58 -8.17 -26.23
N PRO A 6 -12.91 -8.51 -25.11
CA PRO A 6 -13.24 -9.68 -24.30
C PRO A 6 -14.72 -9.74 -23.89
N PRO A 7 -15.25 -10.95 -23.60
CA PRO A 7 -16.60 -11.12 -23.08
C PRO A 7 -16.78 -10.40 -21.74
N GLY A 8 -18.02 -10.21 -21.29
CA GLY A 8 -18.33 -9.55 -20.01
C GLY A 8 -19.27 -8.36 -20.14
N SER A 9 -19.50 -7.64 -19.04
CA SER A 9 -20.44 -6.53 -18.95
C SER A 9 -19.84 -5.38 -18.15
N TYR A 10 -20.14 -4.14 -18.55
CA TYR A 10 -19.79 -2.97 -17.74
C TYR A 10 -20.79 -2.69 -16.62
N GLY A 11 -21.80 -3.54 -16.42
CA GLY A 11 -22.77 -3.41 -15.33
C GLY A 11 -23.66 -2.16 -15.44
N LEU A 12 -24.06 -1.62 -14.28
CA LEU A 12 -24.94 -0.45 -14.18
C LEU A 12 -24.24 0.84 -14.66
N PRO A 13 -24.99 1.84 -15.16
CA PRO A 13 -24.43 3.16 -15.44
C PRO A 13 -23.73 3.73 -14.20
N ILE A 14 -22.53 4.28 -14.39
CA ILE A 14 -21.67 4.92 -13.36
C ILE A 14 -21.12 3.96 -12.30
N LEU A 15 -21.93 3.09 -11.70
CA LEU A 15 -21.51 2.16 -10.64
C LEU A 15 -20.89 0.86 -11.16
N GLY A 16 -21.17 0.49 -12.41
CA GLY A 16 -20.77 -0.79 -12.96
C GLY A 16 -21.19 -1.97 -12.09
N GLU A 17 -20.22 -2.81 -11.72
CA GLU A 17 -20.37 -3.99 -10.87
C GLU A 17 -19.80 -3.77 -9.45
N THR A 18 -19.55 -2.50 -9.06
CA THR A 18 -18.83 -2.12 -7.82
C THR A 18 -19.45 -2.68 -6.54
N LEU A 19 -20.78 -2.74 -6.45
CA LEU A 19 -21.46 -3.24 -5.24
C LEU A 19 -21.22 -4.73 -5.03
N GLU A 20 -21.32 -5.53 -6.09
CA GLU A 20 -21.04 -6.96 -6.04
C GLU A 20 -19.56 -7.20 -5.74
N TRP A 21 -18.67 -6.45 -6.41
CA TRP A 21 -17.23 -6.47 -6.14
C TRP A 21 -16.92 -6.20 -4.67
N ARG A 22 -17.45 -5.10 -4.09
CA ARG A 22 -17.16 -4.73 -2.70
C ARG A 22 -17.70 -5.74 -1.68
N ARG A 23 -18.84 -6.37 -1.96
CA ARG A 23 -19.47 -7.32 -1.03
C ARG A 23 -18.75 -8.66 -0.99
N ASP A 24 -18.34 -9.18 -2.14
CA ASP A 24 -17.73 -10.50 -2.26
C ASP A 24 -16.76 -10.53 -3.45
N ARG A 25 -15.55 -10.00 -3.24
CA ARG A 25 -14.52 -9.90 -4.29
C ARG A 25 -14.14 -11.26 -4.87
N ILE A 26 -13.92 -12.24 -4.00
CA ILE A 26 -13.43 -13.57 -4.42
C ILE A 26 -14.53 -14.32 -5.16
N GLY A 27 -15.76 -14.33 -4.65
CA GLY A 27 -16.87 -14.95 -5.36
C GLY A 27 -17.23 -14.21 -6.64
N PHE A 28 -17.11 -12.86 -6.68
CA PHE A 28 -17.26 -12.09 -7.91
C PHE A 28 -16.28 -12.58 -8.99
N LEU A 29 -14.98 -12.61 -8.68
CA LEU A 29 -13.93 -13.08 -9.59
C LEU A 29 -14.20 -14.51 -10.05
N ARG A 30 -14.56 -15.42 -9.12
CA ARG A 30 -14.84 -16.82 -9.42
C ARG A 30 -16.04 -16.97 -10.37
N ARG A 31 -17.15 -16.27 -10.12
CA ARG A 31 -18.35 -16.31 -10.96
C ARG A 31 -18.07 -15.79 -12.37
N ARG A 32 -17.28 -14.72 -12.50
CA ARG A 32 -16.90 -14.15 -13.81
C ARG A 32 -15.95 -15.09 -14.55
N TYR A 33 -14.97 -15.66 -13.86
CA TYR A 33 -14.07 -16.65 -14.44
C TYR A 33 -14.83 -17.87 -14.99
N GLN A 34 -15.77 -18.41 -14.21
CA GLN A 34 -16.61 -19.54 -14.65
C GLN A 34 -17.50 -19.20 -15.85
N ARG A 35 -17.96 -17.96 -15.95
CA ARG A 35 -18.89 -17.52 -17.00
C ARG A 35 -18.21 -17.07 -18.29
N TYR A 36 -17.08 -16.36 -18.16
CA TYR A 36 -16.43 -15.65 -19.25
C TYR A 36 -15.02 -16.18 -19.56
N GLY A 37 -14.50 -17.06 -18.72
CA GLY A 37 -13.13 -17.55 -18.82
C GLY A 37 -12.10 -16.62 -18.17
N PRO A 38 -10.81 -16.79 -18.48
CA PRO A 38 -9.71 -16.10 -17.81
C PRO A 38 -9.62 -14.60 -18.09
N ILE A 39 -10.25 -14.12 -19.18
CA ILE A 39 -10.17 -12.72 -19.61
C ILE A 39 -11.57 -12.20 -19.87
N TRP A 40 -11.96 -11.12 -19.18
CA TRP A 40 -13.26 -10.49 -19.37
C TRP A 40 -13.21 -8.98 -19.13
N LYS A 41 -14.19 -8.26 -19.68
CA LYS A 41 -14.43 -6.84 -19.38
C LYS A 41 -15.40 -6.69 -18.22
N SER A 42 -15.11 -5.73 -17.35
CA SER A 42 -15.86 -5.36 -16.16
C SER A 42 -15.86 -3.84 -16.01
N ALA A 43 -16.68 -3.31 -15.10
CA ALA A 43 -16.44 -1.97 -14.59
C ALA A 43 -16.59 -1.94 -13.07
N THR A 44 -15.56 -1.50 -12.36
CA THR A 44 -15.60 -1.30 -10.90
C THR A 44 -15.11 0.09 -10.54
N TYR A 45 -15.65 0.67 -9.47
CA TYR A 45 -15.43 2.05 -9.04
C TYR A 45 -15.63 3.09 -10.16
N GLY A 46 -16.53 2.83 -11.10
CA GLY A 46 -16.78 3.70 -12.26
C GLY A 46 -15.68 3.67 -13.33
N GLN A 47 -14.70 2.77 -13.21
CA GLN A 47 -13.66 2.53 -14.20
C GLN A 47 -13.98 1.29 -15.03
N ARG A 48 -13.83 1.38 -16.35
CA ARG A 48 -13.90 0.22 -17.24
C ARG A 48 -12.56 -0.50 -17.18
N GLU A 49 -12.60 -1.81 -17.00
CA GLU A 49 -11.41 -2.62 -16.79
C GLU A 49 -11.49 -3.92 -17.60
N ILE A 50 -10.32 -4.47 -17.93
CA ILE A 50 -10.17 -5.84 -18.41
C ILE A 50 -9.50 -6.63 -17.30
N THR A 51 -10.22 -7.60 -16.74
CA THR A 51 -9.62 -8.53 -15.78
C THR A 51 -9.00 -9.69 -16.53
N MET A 52 -7.77 -10.05 -16.16
CA MET A 52 -7.05 -11.19 -16.71
C MET A 52 -6.54 -12.04 -15.56
N LEU A 53 -6.88 -13.34 -15.55
CA LEU A 53 -6.51 -14.30 -14.52
C LEU A 53 -5.79 -15.50 -15.11
N GLY A 54 -4.69 -15.90 -14.48
CA GLY A 54 -3.91 -17.08 -14.86
C GLY A 54 -2.44 -16.75 -15.10
N SER A 55 -1.60 -17.78 -15.15
CA SER A 55 -0.15 -17.63 -15.34
C SER A 55 0.20 -16.94 -16.66
N GLU A 56 -0.47 -17.29 -17.76
CA GLU A 56 -0.26 -16.69 -19.08
C GLU A 56 -0.61 -15.20 -19.09
N ALA A 57 -1.76 -14.84 -18.53
CA ALA A 57 -2.19 -13.45 -18.37
C ALA A 57 -1.22 -12.63 -17.50
N ASN A 58 -0.78 -13.21 -16.38
CA ASN A 58 0.19 -12.55 -15.50
C ASN A 58 1.53 -12.34 -16.20
N ALA A 59 2.02 -13.34 -16.95
CA ALA A 59 3.25 -13.22 -17.74
C ALA A 59 3.10 -12.16 -18.85
N PHE A 60 1.92 -12.08 -19.47
CA PHE A 60 1.60 -11.07 -20.48
C PHE A 60 1.74 -9.64 -19.91
N ILE A 61 1.07 -9.36 -18.80
CA ILE A 61 1.04 -8.02 -18.20
C ILE A 61 2.38 -7.66 -17.53
N LEU A 62 2.97 -8.60 -16.79
CA LEU A 62 4.11 -8.32 -15.91
C LEU A 62 5.47 -8.51 -16.59
N SER A 63 5.51 -9.18 -17.76
CA SER A 63 6.77 -9.52 -18.43
C SER A 63 6.73 -9.28 -19.94
N THR A 64 6.05 -10.14 -20.71
CA THR A 64 6.25 -10.20 -22.17
C THR A 64 5.75 -8.96 -22.91
N HIS A 65 4.77 -8.25 -22.35
CA HIS A 65 4.16 -7.06 -22.94
C HIS A 65 4.10 -5.88 -21.96
N ARG A 66 4.94 -5.88 -20.91
CA ARG A 66 4.92 -4.87 -19.83
C ARG A 66 5.01 -3.42 -20.33
N GLN A 67 5.70 -3.18 -21.44
CA GLN A 67 5.81 -1.85 -22.07
C GLN A 67 4.48 -1.26 -22.57
N HIS A 68 3.44 -2.09 -22.71
CA HIS A 68 2.11 -1.65 -23.14
C HIS A 68 1.19 -1.30 -21.97
N PHE A 69 1.68 -1.39 -20.74
CA PHE A 69 0.91 -1.13 -19.52
C PHE A 69 1.56 -0.01 -18.71
N GLU A 70 0.73 0.81 -18.08
CA GLU A 70 1.15 1.84 -17.13
C GLU A 70 0.45 1.56 -15.79
N TRP A 71 1.18 1.69 -14.69
CA TRP A 71 0.62 1.48 -13.37
C TRP A 71 -0.11 2.73 -12.87
N GLY A 72 0.53 3.90 -12.98
CA GLY A 72 0.03 5.15 -12.40
C GLY A 72 -1.34 5.56 -12.95
N GLY A 73 -1.50 5.58 -14.27
CA GLY A 73 -2.74 5.99 -14.93
C GLY A 73 -3.95 5.12 -14.57
N GLY A 74 -3.74 3.83 -14.30
CA GLY A 74 -4.81 2.90 -13.90
C GLY A 74 -5.24 3.03 -12.44
N HIS A 75 -4.43 3.66 -11.58
CA HIS A 75 -4.66 3.70 -10.15
C HIS A 75 -4.87 5.11 -9.57
N GLU A 76 -4.96 6.16 -10.39
CA GLU A 76 -5.30 7.52 -9.92
C GLU A 76 -6.64 7.57 -9.17
N ILE A 77 -7.55 6.63 -9.44
CA ILE A 77 -8.78 6.52 -8.66
C ILE A 77 -8.54 6.06 -7.22
N PHE A 78 -7.47 5.34 -6.88
CA PHE A 78 -7.22 4.92 -5.49
C PHE A 78 -6.12 5.76 -4.83
N PHE A 79 -5.15 6.18 -5.63
CA PHE A 79 -4.04 7.01 -5.23
C PHE A 79 -4.19 8.38 -5.90
N ASP A 80 -5.25 9.12 -5.59
CA ASP A 80 -5.42 10.41 -6.24
C ASP A 80 -4.29 11.37 -5.82
N ARG A 81 -3.88 12.25 -6.75
CA ARG A 81 -2.75 13.16 -6.55
C ARG A 81 -2.94 14.14 -5.40
N ARG A 82 -4.18 14.45 -5.00
CA ARG A 82 -4.38 15.32 -3.83
C ARG A 82 -3.98 14.58 -2.56
N LEU A 83 -4.37 13.32 -2.40
CA LEU A 83 -4.01 12.57 -1.20
C LEU A 83 -2.56 12.09 -1.22
N PHE A 84 -2.07 11.57 -2.35
CA PHE A 84 -0.75 10.91 -2.44
C PHE A 84 0.38 11.81 -2.97
N GLY A 85 0.08 12.96 -3.57
CA GLY A 85 1.09 13.80 -4.21
C GLY A 85 1.84 13.04 -5.32
N GLU A 86 3.13 13.32 -5.46
CA GLU A 86 4.06 12.60 -6.34
C GLU A 86 4.58 11.32 -5.68
N SER A 87 3.66 10.48 -5.22
CA SER A 87 4.01 9.21 -4.60
C SER A 87 4.59 8.24 -5.62
N ILE A 88 5.58 7.44 -5.19
CA ILE A 88 6.10 6.29 -5.94
C ILE A 88 4.99 5.35 -6.48
N PHE A 89 3.82 5.28 -5.81
CA PHE A 89 2.68 4.48 -6.27
C PHE A 89 2.04 4.96 -7.57
N LEU A 90 2.34 6.19 -8.02
CA LEU A 90 1.79 6.78 -9.25
C LEU A 90 2.83 6.94 -10.36
N LEU A 91 4.07 6.54 -10.09
CA LEU A 91 5.18 6.72 -11.03
C LEU A 91 5.38 5.44 -11.86
N ASP A 92 5.84 5.63 -13.09
CA ASP A 92 6.25 4.56 -14.01
C ASP A 92 7.65 4.87 -14.57
N GLY A 93 8.27 3.88 -15.21
CA GLY A 93 9.54 4.04 -15.92
C GLY A 93 10.69 4.55 -15.05
N GLU A 94 11.50 5.45 -15.61
CA GLU A 94 12.72 5.98 -14.98
C GLU A 94 12.43 6.73 -13.68
N GLU A 95 11.34 7.49 -13.59
CA GLU A 95 10.99 8.23 -12.38
C GLU A 95 10.67 7.28 -11.22
N HIS A 96 9.92 6.20 -11.51
CA HIS A 96 9.68 5.14 -10.52
C HIS A 96 10.98 4.47 -10.09
N LEU A 97 11.88 4.14 -11.03
CA LEU A 97 13.17 3.53 -10.71
C LEU A 97 14.04 4.45 -9.85
N HIS A 98 14.04 5.75 -10.14
CA HIS A 98 14.77 6.76 -9.38
C HIS A 98 14.26 6.86 -7.94
N GLN A 99 12.95 7.02 -7.73
CA GLN A 99 12.36 7.08 -6.38
C GLN A 99 12.57 5.77 -5.62
N ARG A 100 12.41 4.62 -6.29
CA ARG A 100 12.60 3.30 -5.70
C ARG A 100 14.03 3.11 -5.19
N ALA A 101 15.04 3.64 -5.88
CA ALA A 101 16.44 3.53 -5.48
C ALA A 101 16.74 4.20 -4.13
N PHE A 102 15.98 5.24 -3.73
CA PHE A 102 16.13 5.86 -2.41
C PHE A 102 15.51 5.03 -1.28
N ILE A 103 14.47 4.24 -1.57
CA ILE A 103 13.71 3.48 -0.57
C ILE A 103 14.33 2.10 -0.32
N LEU A 104 14.76 1.41 -1.37
CA LEU A 104 15.27 0.03 -1.30
C LEU A 104 16.40 -0.22 -0.28
N PRO A 105 17.35 0.70 -0.04
CA PRO A 105 18.42 0.45 0.92
C PRO A 105 17.92 0.09 2.34
N ALA A 106 16.76 0.61 2.76
CA ALA A 106 16.13 0.26 4.02
C ALA A 106 15.69 -1.22 4.09
N PHE A 107 15.55 -1.88 2.94
CA PHE A 107 15.12 -3.27 2.83
C PHE A 107 16.26 -4.24 2.44
N HIS A 108 17.50 -3.75 2.36
CA HIS A 108 18.65 -4.60 2.06
C HIS A 108 19.12 -5.39 3.29
N GLY A 109 19.79 -6.53 3.06
CA GLY A 109 20.17 -7.47 4.12
C GLY A 109 20.98 -6.87 5.28
N ARG A 110 21.77 -5.80 5.04
CA ARG A 110 22.48 -5.08 6.12
C ARG A 110 21.51 -4.35 7.06
N ALA A 111 20.54 -3.64 6.52
CA ALA A 111 19.51 -2.94 7.30
C ALA A 111 18.62 -3.96 8.04
N LEU A 112 18.18 -5.01 7.35
CA LEU A 112 17.36 -6.07 7.94
C LEU A 112 18.02 -6.76 9.15
N ARG A 113 19.34 -6.98 9.11
CA ARG A 113 20.07 -7.49 10.29
C ARG A 113 20.02 -6.54 11.48
N GLY A 114 20.08 -5.24 11.24
CA GLY A 114 19.92 -4.22 12.28
C GLY A 114 18.50 -4.15 12.86
N TYR A 115 17.50 -4.63 12.12
CA TYR A 115 16.10 -4.62 12.55
C TYR A 115 15.74 -5.79 13.47
N PHE A 116 16.50 -6.88 13.43
CA PHE A 116 16.16 -8.14 14.09
C PHE A 116 15.90 -7.98 15.59
N GLU A 117 16.80 -7.32 16.33
CA GLU A 117 16.63 -7.15 17.78
C GLU A 117 15.40 -6.30 18.14
N THR A 118 15.12 -5.26 17.37
CA THR A 118 13.92 -4.43 17.56
C THR A 118 12.65 -5.25 17.31
N ILE A 119 12.61 -6.03 16.22
CA ILE A 119 11.47 -6.90 15.90
C ILE A 119 11.29 -7.96 16.98
N ARG A 120 12.38 -8.63 17.39
CA ARG A 120 12.36 -9.66 18.43
C ARG A 120 11.82 -9.11 19.75
N THR A 121 12.28 -7.93 20.16
CA THR A 121 11.84 -7.26 21.39
C THR A 121 10.35 -6.95 21.33
N LEU A 122 9.88 -6.30 20.25
CA LEU A 122 8.45 -5.98 20.08
C LEU A 122 7.58 -7.24 20.04
N CYS A 123 7.99 -8.29 19.33
CA CYS A 123 7.27 -9.56 19.31
C CYS A 123 7.15 -10.18 20.71
N GLY A 124 8.21 -10.11 21.52
CA GLY A 124 8.19 -10.58 22.92
C GLY A 124 7.18 -9.81 23.78
N GLU A 125 7.22 -8.47 23.72
CA GLU A 125 6.30 -7.61 24.47
C GLU A 125 4.82 -7.84 24.09
N TYR A 126 4.54 -8.06 22.80
CA TYR A 126 3.20 -8.38 22.34
C TYR A 126 2.76 -9.78 22.78
N ALA A 127 3.65 -10.77 22.71
CA ALA A 127 3.35 -12.13 23.14
C ALA A 127 2.99 -12.19 24.64
N GLU A 128 3.76 -11.52 25.50
CA GLU A 128 3.45 -11.43 26.94
C GLU A 128 2.10 -10.77 27.20
N ARG A 129 1.79 -9.68 26.48
CA ARG A 129 0.52 -8.97 26.57
C ARG A 129 -0.67 -9.82 26.13
N TRP A 130 -0.51 -10.57 25.04
CA TRP A 130 -1.53 -11.48 24.54
C TRP A 130 -1.78 -12.62 25.53
N ALA A 131 -0.71 -13.20 26.09
CA ALA A 131 -0.82 -14.23 27.12
C ALA A 131 -1.57 -13.72 28.36
N ALA A 132 -1.30 -12.50 28.81
CA ALA A 132 -1.98 -11.89 29.94
C ALA A 132 -3.48 -11.60 29.69
N ARG A 133 -3.87 -11.35 28.43
CA ARG A 133 -5.28 -11.08 28.04
C ARG A 133 -6.10 -12.35 27.79
N GLY A 134 -5.45 -13.47 27.44
CA GLY A 134 -6.10 -14.73 27.11
C GLY A 134 -6.73 -14.72 25.72
N GLU A 135 -7.77 -13.92 25.51
CA GLU A 135 -8.47 -13.79 24.22
C GLU A 135 -8.11 -12.46 23.54
N ILE A 136 -7.78 -12.54 22.25
CA ILE A 136 -7.42 -11.39 21.43
C ILE A 136 -8.05 -11.50 20.03
N VAL A 137 -8.23 -10.34 19.39
CA VAL A 137 -8.53 -10.28 17.96
C VAL A 137 -7.21 -10.27 17.19
N ALA A 138 -6.76 -11.43 16.73
CA ALA A 138 -5.44 -11.61 16.12
C ALA A 138 -5.16 -10.62 14.97
N THR A 139 -6.16 -10.30 14.15
CA THR A 139 -5.99 -9.35 13.03
C THR A 139 -5.68 -7.94 13.49
N ASP A 140 -6.24 -7.50 14.62
CA ASP A 140 -6.05 -6.14 15.12
C ASP A 140 -4.71 -6.03 15.83
N GLU A 141 -4.36 -7.04 16.62
CA GLU A 141 -3.08 -7.10 17.32
C GLU A 141 -1.89 -7.26 16.36
N LEU A 142 -2.00 -8.10 15.32
CA LEU A 142 -0.95 -8.24 14.30
C LEU A 142 -0.77 -6.95 13.49
N LYS A 143 -1.87 -6.24 13.18
CA LYS A 143 -1.78 -4.91 12.53
C LYS A 143 -1.04 -3.91 13.41
N GLN A 144 -1.35 -3.87 14.71
CA GLN A 144 -0.66 -2.97 15.65
C GLN A 144 0.83 -3.31 15.75
N LEU A 145 1.18 -4.59 15.95
CA LEU A 145 2.56 -5.05 16.03
C LEU A 145 3.34 -4.69 14.76
N THR A 146 2.82 -5.05 13.59
CA THR A 146 3.50 -4.79 12.30
C THR A 146 3.65 -3.30 12.02
N PHE A 147 2.66 -2.49 12.40
CA PHE A 147 2.76 -1.04 12.26
C PHE A 147 3.78 -0.44 13.23
N GLU A 148 3.79 -0.86 14.50
CA GLU A 148 4.76 -0.38 15.50
C GLU A 148 6.20 -0.71 15.08
N VAL A 149 6.42 -1.90 14.51
CA VAL A 149 7.71 -2.28 13.88
C VAL A 149 8.08 -1.28 12.79
N ALA A 150 7.17 -0.99 11.84
CA ALA A 150 7.42 -0.04 10.76
C ALA A 150 7.66 1.38 11.28
N ALA A 151 6.87 1.83 12.26
CA ALA A 151 6.97 3.16 12.86
C ALA A 151 8.36 3.38 13.48
N LYS A 152 8.84 2.42 14.28
CA LYS A 152 10.16 2.52 14.90
C LYS A 152 11.30 2.42 13.88
N LEU A 153 11.25 1.45 12.97
CA LEU A 153 12.38 1.14 12.09
C LEU A 153 12.48 2.01 10.84
N LEU A 154 11.34 2.47 10.32
CA LEU A 154 11.27 3.17 9.03
C LEU A 154 10.83 4.62 9.18
N LEU A 155 10.04 4.95 10.20
CA LEU A 155 9.45 6.29 10.37
C LEU A 155 10.09 7.09 11.51
N GLY A 156 11.13 6.57 12.15
CA GLY A 156 11.88 7.27 13.21
C GLY A 156 11.08 7.48 14.49
N ALA A 157 10.11 6.62 14.80
CA ALA A 157 9.38 6.72 16.05
C ALA A 157 10.28 6.34 17.24
N GLU A 158 10.46 7.26 18.18
CA GLU A 158 11.31 7.05 19.36
C GLU A 158 10.50 6.56 20.55
N THR A 159 9.23 6.99 20.67
CA THR A 159 8.34 6.62 21.78
C THR A 159 7.18 5.74 21.33
N ARG A 160 6.59 5.01 22.28
CA ARG A 160 5.36 4.24 22.05
C ARG A 160 4.18 5.15 21.69
N GLU A 161 4.11 6.33 22.29
CA GLU A 161 3.08 7.34 22.02
C GLU A 161 3.16 7.85 20.58
N GLN A 162 4.37 8.15 20.10
CA GLN A 162 4.63 8.55 18.72
C GLN A 162 4.29 7.43 17.74
N SER A 163 4.64 6.18 18.07
CA SER A 163 4.26 5.00 17.27
C SER A 163 2.73 4.84 17.18
N ALA A 164 2.02 5.02 18.30
CA ALA A 164 0.57 4.93 18.36
C ALA A 164 -0.12 6.08 17.60
N TRP A 165 0.43 7.29 17.67
CA TRP A 165 -0.03 8.43 16.87
C TRP A 165 0.17 8.15 15.37
N LEU A 166 1.37 7.76 14.93
CA LEU A 166 1.64 7.39 13.54
C LEU A 166 0.68 6.30 13.04
N THR A 167 0.41 5.28 13.86
CA THR A 167 -0.54 4.21 13.53
C THR A 167 -1.92 4.77 13.19
N ARG A 168 -2.47 5.62 14.07
CA ARG A 168 -3.80 6.22 13.87
C ARG A 168 -3.82 7.19 12.68
N THR A 169 -2.76 7.98 12.51
CA THR A 169 -2.67 8.96 11.42
C THR A 169 -2.55 8.27 10.06
N PHE A 170 -1.73 7.22 9.94
CA PHE A 170 -1.65 6.42 8.71
C PHE A 170 -2.93 5.64 8.41
N ASP A 171 -3.63 5.14 9.42
CA ASP A 171 -4.94 4.50 9.24
C ASP A 171 -6.00 5.50 8.75
N ALA A 172 -6.00 6.73 9.28
CA ALA A 172 -6.84 7.82 8.77
C ALA A 172 -6.49 8.20 7.32
N PHE A 173 -5.20 8.32 7.02
CA PHE A 173 -4.70 8.54 5.66
C PHE A 173 -5.15 7.43 4.70
N GLY A 174 -4.93 6.16 5.07
CA GLY A 174 -5.22 5.01 4.22
C GLY A 174 -6.71 4.82 3.92
N ARG A 175 -7.59 5.20 4.85
CA ARG A 175 -9.05 5.23 4.59
C ARG A 175 -9.45 6.16 3.44
N GLY A 176 -8.63 7.16 3.13
CA GLY A 176 -8.87 8.08 2.00
C GLY A 176 -8.85 7.39 0.63
N MET A 177 -8.08 6.30 0.47
CA MET A 177 -7.92 5.59 -0.81
C MET A 177 -9.25 5.07 -1.37
N THR A 178 -10.13 4.59 -0.49
CA THR A 178 -11.43 4.01 -0.87
C THR A 178 -12.61 4.93 -0.53
N ALA A 179 -12.32 6.16 -0.10
CA ALA A 179 -13.35 7.11 0.28
C ALA A 179 -14.15 7.58 -0.95
N PHE A 180 -15.46 7.43 -0.86
CA PHE A 180 -16.41 7.95 -1.84
C PHE A 180 -17.67 8.44 -1.10
N PRO A 181 -18.17 9.66 -1.36
CA PRO A 181 -17.58 10.69 -2.23
C PRO A 181 -16.31 11.35 -1.64
N ARG A 182 -15.43 11.88 -2.50
CA ARG A 182 -14.15 12.53 -2.12
C ARG A 182 -14.30 13.99 -1.71
N TRP A 183 -15.16 14.26 -0.74
CA TRP A 183 -15.35 15.64 -0.27
C TRP A 183 -14.21 16.09 0.67
N PRO A 184 -13.55 17.22 0.39
CA PRO A 184 -12.44 17.74 1.21
C PRO A 184 -12.97 18.53 2.42
N VAL A 185 -13.87 17.93 3.19
CA VAL A 185 -14.49 18.55 4.37
C VAL A 185 -14.14 17.77 5.66
N PRO A 186 -13.92 18.43 6.81
CA PRO A 186 -13.34 17.80 8.00
C PRO A 186 -14.10 16.58 8.56
N TRP A 187 -15.42 16.52 8.37
CA TRP A 187 -16.27 15.42 8.83
C TRP A 187 -16.36 14.25 7.83
N ALA A 188 -15.90 14.43 6.59
CA ALA A 188 -15.86 13.35 5.60
C ALA A 188 -14.59 12.50 5.77
N THR A 189 -14.67 11.22 5.42
CA THR A 189 -13.50 10.31 5.45
C THR A 189 -12.34 10.85 4.62
N TYR A 190 -12.64 11.41 3.46
CA TYR A 190 -11.62 11.96 2.58
C TYR A 190 -10.96 13.24 3.15
N GLY A 191 -11.74 14.16 3.73
CA GLY A 191 -11.17 15.34 4.41
C GLY A 191 -10.30 14.99 5.62
N ARG A 192 -10.69 13.98 6.41
CA ARG A 192 -9.83 13.45 7.49
C ARG A 192 -8.54 12.84 6.95
N ALA A 193 -8.58 12.17 5.81
CA ALA A 193 -7.38 11.62 5.19
C ALA A 193 -6.43 12.70 4.68
N LEU A 194 -6.95 13.83 4.17
CA LEU A 194 -6.15 14.99 3.80
C LEU A 194 -5.49 15.65 5.01
N ALA A 195 -6.22 15.82 6.12
CA ALA A 195 -5.64 16.33 7.36
C ALA A 195 -4.52 15.40 7.88
N ALA A 196 -4.77 14.08 7.86
CA ALA A 196 -3.77 13.09 8.25
C ALA A 196 -2.52 13.13 7.34
N ARG A 197 -2.68 13.33 6.02
CA ARG A 197 -1.57 13.55 5.09
C ARG A 197 -0.72 14.76 5.53
N ASP A 198 -1.37 15.86 5.87
CA ASP A 198 -0.68 17.10 6.26
C ASP A 198 0.08 16.92 7.57
N GLU A 199 -0.53 16.29 8.57
CA GLU A 199 0.12 15.91 9.82
C GLU A 199 1.36 15.02 9.62
N LEU A 200 1.26 14.00 8.74
CA LEU A 200 2.39 13.13 8.41
C LEU A 200 3.51 13.92 7.73
N HIS A 201 3.16 14.82 6.82
CA HIS A 201 4.14 15.62 6.10
C HIS A 201 4.91 16.55 7.03
N ASP A 202 4.22 17.19 7.98
CA ASP A 202 4.85 18.05 8.99
C ASP A 202 5.77 17.24 9.92
N TYR A 203 5.33 16.06 10.32
CA TYR A 203 6.17 15.13 11.08
C TYR A 203 7.46 14.76 10.34
N PHE A 204 7.37 14.34 9.07
CA PHE A 204 8.55 13.97 8.29
C PHE A 204 9.49 15.14 7.99
N ARG A 205 8.96 16.36 7.85
CA ARG A 205 9.77 17.58 7.71
C ARG A 205 10.54 17.92 8.99
N GLY A 206 9.99 17.57 10.15
CA GLY A 206 10.62 17.76 11.45
C GLY A 206 11.73 16.75 11.75
N LEU A 207 11.79 15.62 11.05
CA LEU A 207 12.84 14.63 11.26
C LEU A 207 14.20 15.17 10.80
N PRO A 208 15.28 14.90 11.57
CA PRO A 208 16.62 15.27 11.15
C PRO A 208 16.94 14.60 9.82
N ARG A 209 17.48 15.37 8.87
CA ARG A 209 17.94 14.82 7.58
C ARG A 209 18.99 13.75 7.86
N ILE A 210 18.68 12.50 7.48
CA ILE A 210 19.64 11.42 7.55
C ILE A 210 20.79 11.78 6.60
N SER A 211 21.92 12.17 7.18
CA SER A 211 23.16 12.38 6.43
C SER A 211 23.53 11.07 5.74
N ARG A 212 23.84 11.13 4.44
CA ARG A 212 24.36 10.00 3.64
C ARG A 212 25.58 9.31 4.29
N ALA A 213 26.24 9.94 5.28
CA ALA A 213 27.34 9.36 6.05
C ALA A 213 26.92 8.19 6.97
N GLY A 214 25.66 8.13 7.44
CA GLY A 214 25.20 7.09 8.36
C GLY A 214 25.07 5.69 7.73
N VAL A 215 24.96 5.61 6.41
CA VAL A 215 24.97 4.33 5.67
C VAL A 215 26.39 3.78 5.47
N SER A 216 27.42 4.64 5.61
CA SER A 216 28.82 4.29 5.36
C SER A 216 29.63 3.99 6.64
N ALA A 217 29.08 4.28 7.83
CA ALA A 217 29.84 4.27 9.08
C ALA A 217 30.04 2.91 9.77
N THR A 218 29.46 1.80 9.28
CA THR A 218 29.75 0.44 9.81
C THR A 218 30.79 -0.32 8.99
N THR A 219 31.67 0.40 8.28
CA THR A 219 32.79 -0.15 7.49
C THR A 219 34.10 0.31 8.10
N ARG A 220 34.44 -0.26 9.26
CA ARG A 220 35.74 -0.26 9.96
C ARG A 220 35.49 -1.15 11.19
N SER A 221 36.17 -2.25 11.47
CA SER A 221 37.38 -2.92 10.98
C SER A 221 37.40 -4.29 11.64
N CYS A 222 37.70 -5.37 10.93
CA CYS A 222 38.17 -6.61 11.55
C CYS A 222 39.51 -6.94 10.88
N PRO A 223 40.64 -6.95 11.61
CA PRO A 223 41.92 -7.34 11.04
C PRO A 223 41.95 -8.87 10.88
N THR A 224 42.65 -9.28 9.81
CA THR A 224 43.00 -10.64 9.41
C THR A 224 43.76 -11.41 10.49
#